data_AF-M5S1K9-F1
#
_entry.id   AF-M5S1K9-F1
#
_cell.length_a   1.000
_cell.length_b   1.000
_cell.length_c   1.000
_cell.angle_alpha   90.00
_cell.angle_beta   90.00
_cell.angle_gamma   90.00
#
_symmetry.space_group_name_H-M   'P 1'
#
loop_
_entity.id
_entity.type
_entity.pdbx_description
1 polymer ?
#
loop_
_entity_poly.entity_id
_entity_poly.type
_entity_poly.pdbx_seq_one_letter_code
_entity_poly.pdbx_strand_id
1 'polypeptide(L)'
;MGSGQEVFDKAMVALENWRQFDVGWAEAIPTDTSITVGNTIAIRVRIFGVWAVAFDRIVDAFSEQEGECRRFGFSVGTLMEHPEQGEERFLIEIDEEGQVDYEVAAFFRPNTLAAKIAWPVLHRRFNRFRNQSAEALQLACKPGPAEHPSDS
;
A
#
# COMPACT_ATOMS: atom_id res chain seq x y z
N MET A 1 -6.69 5.32 10.91
CA MET A 1 -7.16 6.10 9.73
C MET A 1 -8.26 7.10 10.08
N GLY A 2 -9.08 6.79 11.08
CA GLY A 2 -10.27 7.56 11.46
C GLY A 2 -11.32 6.56 11.91
N SER A 3 -12.60 6.94 11.88
CA SER A 3 -13.70 6.05 12.22
C SER A 3 -14.87 6.16 11.25
N GLY A 4 -15.58 5.05 11.07
CA GLY A 4 -16.84 4.96 10.32
C GLY A 4 -16.68 4.43 8.90
N GLN A 5 -17.81 3.96 8.37
CA GLN A 5 -17.89 3.31 7.07
C GLN A 5 -17.41 4.21 5.91
N GLU A 6 -17.67 5.51 5.98
CA GLU A 6 -17.22 6.46 4.97
C GLU A 6 -15.68 6.52 4.87
N VAL A 7 -14.98 6.47 6.00
CA VAL A 7 -13.51 6.47 6.03
C VAL A 7 -12.97 5.17 5.46
N PHE A 8 -13.59 4.04 5.79
CA PHE A 8 -13.23 2.73 5.25
C PHE A 8 -13.42 2.68 3.72
N ASP A 9 -14.57 3.12 3.21
CA ASP A 9 -14.85 3.10 1.77
C ASP A 9 -13.88 4.02 1.01
N LYS A 10 -13.58 5.21 1.53
CA LYS A 10 -12.55 6.09 0.95
C LYS A 10 -11.16 5.47 0.97
N ALA A 11 -10.82 4.77 2.06
CA ALA A 11 -9.52 4.11 2.18
C ALA A 11 -9.40 2.96 1.18
N MET A 12 -10.45 2.14 1.01
CA MET A 12 -10.48 1.08 -0.01
C MET A 12 -10.28 1.66 -1.41
N VAL A 13 -11.04 2.69 -1.78
CA VAL A 13 -10.89 3.36 -3.09
C VAL A 13 -9.47 3.91 -3.27
N ALA A 14 -8.91 4.53 -2.24
CA ALA A 14 -7.53 5.04 -2.29
C ALA A 14 -6.52 3.90 -2.48
N LEU A 15 -6.72 2.75 -1.84
CA LEU A 15 -5.87 1.58 -1.97
C LEU A 15 -5.99 0.94 -3.37
N GLU A 16 -7.20 0.85 -3.91
CA GLU A 16 -7.48 0.39 -5.29
C GLU A 16 -6.85 1.29 -6.35
N ASN A 17 -6.73 2.58 -6.06
CA ASN A 17 -6.10 3.57 -6.94
C ASN A 17 -4.60 3.78 -6.65
N TRP A 18 -3.98 2.86 -5.92
CA TRP A 18 -2.54 2.85 -5.64
C TRP A 18 -2.00 4.08 -4.88
N ARG A 19 -2.87 4.81 -4.17
CA ARG A 19 -2.54 6.07 -3.47
C ARG A 19 -1.55 5.86 -2.31
N GLN A 20 -1.44 4.65 -1.79
CA GLN A 20 -0.42 4.27 -0.79
C GLN A 20 1.02 4.46 -1.31
N PHE A 21 1.21 4.51 -2.62
CA PHE A 21 2.50 4.81 -3.23
C PHE A 21 2.72 6.31 -3.50
N ASP A 22 1.82 7.23 -3.14
CA ASP A 22 1.99 8.68 -3.35
C ASP A 22 2.94 9.34 -2.33
N VAL A 23 4.12 8.75 -2.15
CA VAL A 23 5.12 9.15 -1.15
C VAL A 23 6.26 10.00 -1.75
N GLY A 24 6.20 10.28 -3.06
CA GLY A 24 7.12 11.13 -3.81
C GLY A 24 8.46 10.48 -4.20
N TRP A 25 8.71 9.25 -3.76
CA TRP A 25 9.91 8.47 -4.10
C TRP A 25 9.61 7.01 -4.44
N ALA A 26 8.37 6.57 -4.28
CA ALA A 26 7.83 5.35 -4.85
C ALA A 26 6.58 5.74 -5.64
N GLU A 27 6.18 4.94 -6.62
CA GLU A 27 4.93 5.10 -7.38
C GLU A 27 4.59 3.78 -8.09
N ALA A 28 3.30 3.46 -8.16
CA ALA A 28 2.82 2.30 -8.91
C ALA A 28 2.53 2.66 -10.36
N ILE A 29 2.93 1.79 -11.29
CA ILE A 29 2.74 1.97 -12.72
C ILE A 29 2.35 0.63 -13.37
N PRO A 30 1.27 0.57 -14.18
CA PRO A 30 0.29 1.64 -14.40
C PRO A 30 -0.73 1.70 -13.24
N THR A 31 -1.26 2.89 -12.96
CA THR A 31 -2.18 3.14 -11.83
C THR A 31 -3.60 2.60 -12.05
N ASP A 32 -3.91 2.08 -13.23
CA ASP A 32 -5.19 1.45 -13.59
C ASP A 32 -5.16 -0.08 -13.46
N THR A 33 -4.06 -0.65 -12.96
CA THR A 33 -3.95 -2.09 -12.70
C THR A 33 -4.98 -2.49 -11.64
N SER A 34 -5.87 -3.42 -11.97
CA SER A 34 -6.83 -3.94 -11.00
C SER A 34 -6.14 -4.81 -9.95
N ILE A 35 -6.60 -4.73 -8.70
CA ILE A 35 -6.20 -5.63 -7.62
C ILE A 35 -6.83 -7.00 -7.86
N THR A 36 -6.17 -7.82 -8.68
CA THR A 36 -6.61 -9.17 -9.01
C THR A 36 -5.41 -10.10 -8.98
N VAL A 37 -5.56 -11.25 -8.33
CA VAL A 37 -4.49 -12.25 -8.24
C VAL A 37 -3.98 -12.62 -9.64
N GLY A 38 -2.66 -12.59 -9.81
CA GLY A 38 -1.98 -12.84 -11.07
C GLY A 38 -1.60 -11.58 -11.86
N ASN A 39 -2.27 -10.44 -11.62
CA ASN A 39 -1.91 -9.19 -12.27
C ASN A 39 -0.52 -8.72 -11.83
N THR A 40 0.20 -8.10 -12.76
CA THR A 40 1.53 -7.54 -12.53
C THR A 40 1.45 -6.03 -12.43
N ILE A 41 2.12 -5.49 -11.42
CA ILE A 41 2.30 -4.06 -11.21
C ILE A 41 3.80 -3.76 -11.20
N ALA A 42 4.21 -2.58 -11.68
CA ALA A 42 5.57 -2.09 -11.51
C ALA A 42 5.60 -1.02 -10.43
N ILE A 43 6.49 -1.16 -9.45
CA ILE A 43 6.76 -0.12 -8.45
C ILE A 43 8.06 0.58 -8.83
N ARG A 44 7.95 1.83 -9.26
CA ARG A 44 9.10 2.67 -9.58
C ARG A 44 9.56 3.36 -8.29
N VAL A 45 10.82 3.17 -7.92
CA VAL A 45 11.39 3.67 -6.65
C VAL A 45 12.66 4.47 -6.89
N ARG A 46 12.87 5.54 -6.12
CA ARG A 46 14.06 6.37 -6.17
C ARG A 46 15.05 5.99 -5.08
N ILE A 47 16.18 5.43 -5.48
CA ILE A 47 17.25 4.94 -4.61
C ILE A 47 18.52 5.74 -4.90
N PHE A 48 18.98 6.52 -3.90
CA PHE A 48 20.21 7.34 -3.99
C PHE A 48 20.27 8.24 -5.25
N GLY A 49 19.13 8.81 -5.63
CA GLY A 49 19.02 9.71 -6.78
C GLY A 49 18.70 9.00 -8.11
N VAL A 50 18.85 7.67 -8.18
CA VAL A 50 18.57 6.85 -9.36
C VAL A 50 17.18 6.21 -9.26
N TRP A 51 16.44 6.18 -10.35
CA TRP A 51 15.17 5.45 -10.44
C TRP A 51 15.42 3.98 -10.79
N ALA A 52 14.81 3.09 -10.03
CA ALA A 52 14.74 1.66 -10.27
C ALA A 52 13.27 1.24 -10.41
N VAL A 53 13.03 0.12 -11.06
CA VAL A 53 11.69 -0.45 -11.21
C VAL A 53 11.72 -1.87 -10.67
N ALA A 54 10.82 -2.18 -9.74
CA ALA A 54 10.52 -3.53 -9.31
C ALA A 54 9.24 -3.99 -10.03
N PHE A 55 9.22 -5.24 -10.50
CA PHE A 55 8.02 -5.87 -11.03
C PHE A 55 7.49 -6.85 -10.01
N ASP A 56 6.27 -6.58 -9.55
CA ASP A 56 5.59 -7.38 -8.56
C ASP A 56 4.33 -8.00 -9.15
N ARG A 57 3.89 -9.10 -8.56
CA ARG A 57 2.64 -9.77 -8.89
C ARG A 57 1.74 -9.78 -7.69
N ILE A 58 0.46 -9.49 -7.89
CA ILE A 58 -0.56 -9.68 -6.86
C ILE A 58 -0.71 -11.19 -6.65
N VAL A 59 -0.34 -11.67 -5.47
CA VAL A 59 -0.36 -13.09 -5.10
C VAL A 59 -1.58 -13.46 -4.26
N ASP A 60 -2.19 -12.47 -3.61
CA ASP A 60 -3.38 -12.62 -2.78
C ASP A 60 -4.21 -11.33 -2.82
N ALA A 61 -5.53 -11.46 -2.75
CA ALA A 61 -6.47 -10.34 -2.69
C ALA A 61 -7.77 -10.82 -2.02
N PHE A 62 -8.27 -10.07 -1.04
CA PHE A 62 -9.43 -10.45 -0.25
C PHE A 62 -10.29 -9.23 0.12
N SER A 63 -11.60 -9.49 0.24
CA SER A 63 -12.62 -8.56 0.70
C SER A 63 -13.60 -9.34 1.55
N GLU A 64 -13.51 -9.19 2.86
CA GLU A 64 -14.25 -9.96 3.85
C GLU A 64 -15.21 -9.05 4.62
N GLN A 65 -16.38 -9.57 4.99
CA GLN A 65 -17.33 -8.89 5.85
C GLN A 65 -17.93 -9.90 6.84
N GLU A 66 -17.85 -9.57 8.12
CA GLU A 66 -18.43 -10.35 9.21
C GLU A 66 -19.16 -9.39 10.17
N GLY A 67 -20.49 -9.41 10.13
CA GLY A 67 -21.29 -8.41 10.84
C GLY A 67 -20.99 -6.99 10.35
N GLU A 68 -20.61 -6.12 11.28
CA GLU A 68 -20.19 -4.74 11.03
C GLU A 68 -18.68 -4.63 10.70
N CYS A 69 -17.91 -5.68 10.94
CA CYS A 69 -16.48 -5.72 10.61
C CYS A 69 -16.29 -5.94 9.11
N ARG A 70 -15.35 -5.20 8.51
CA ARG A 70 -14.96 -5.38 7.09
C ARG A 70 -13.45 -5.30 6.94
N ARG A 71 -12.91 -6.11 6.04
CA ARG A 71 -11.48 -6.19 5.74
C ARG A 71 -11.28 -6.19 4.24
N PHE A 72 -10.36 -5.37 3.76
CA PHE A 72 -9.97 -5.33 2.37
C PHE A 72 -8.46 -5.25 2.26
N GLY A 73 -7.86 -6.11 1.45
CA GLY A 73 -6.41 -6.12 1.31
C GLY A 73 -5.92 -6.99 0.18
N PHE A 74 -4.63 -6.86 -0.08
CA PHE A 74 -3.93 -7.65 -1.07
C PHE A 74 -2.45 -7.79 -0.71
N SER A 75 -1.81 -8.78 -1.28
CA SER A 75 -0.37 -9.00 -1.15
C SER A 75 0.29 -9.00 -2.53
N VAL A 76 1.43 -8.34 -2.63
CA VAL A 76 2.31 -8.39 -3.80
C VAL A 76 3.57 -9.18 -3.48
N GLY A 77 4.01 -10.01 -4.42
CA GLY A 77 5.26 -10.73 -4.34
C GLY A 77 6.16 -10.36 -5.51
N THR A 78 7.45 -10.15 -5.24
CA THR A 78 8.41 -9.78 -6.27
C THR A 78 8.64 -10.94 -7.24
N LEU A 79 8.46 -10.70 -8.53
CA LEU A 79 8.68 -11.71 -9.56
C LEU A 79 10.17 -12.08 -9.63
N MET A 80 10.45 -13.39 -9.67
CA MET A 80 11.78 -14.00 -9.52
C MET A 80 12.88 -13.29 -10.32
N GLU A 81 13.90 -12.81 -9.59
CA GLU A 81 15.34 -12.64 -9.94
C GLU A 81 16.05 -11.64 -8.98
N HIS A 82 15.38 -11.15 -7.93
CA HIS A 82 16.03 -10.36 -6.87
C HIS A 82 16.58 -11.26 -5.73
N PRO A 83 17.75 -10.93 -5.14
CA PRO A 83 18.37 -11.67 -4.02
C PRO A 83 17.52 -11.76 -2.73
N GLU A 84 16.39 -11.07 -2.71
CA GLU A 84 15.46 -10.92 -1.60
C GLU A 84 14.07 -11.30 -2.13
N GLN A 85 13.59 -12.49 -1.78
CA GLN A 85 12.18 -12.84 -1.99
C GLN A 85 11.40 -12.12 -0.90
N GLY A 86 10.52 -11.21 -1.33
CA GLY A 86 9.70 -10.37 -0.47
C GLY A 86 8.22 -10.48 -0.85
N GLU A 87 7.36 -10.58 0.16
CA GLU A 87 5.93 -10.34 0.03
C GLU A 87 5.57 -9.09 0.84
N GLU A 88 4.84 -8.15 0.24
CA GLU A 88 4.31 -6.98 0.92
C GLU A 88 2.77 -7.02 0.88
N ARG A 89 2.15 -6.87 2.04
CA ARG A 89 0.71 -6.86 2.25
C ARG A 89 0.24 -5.46 2.61
N PHE A 90 -0.87 -5.07 2.01
CA PHE A 90 -1.63 -3.88 2.34
C PHE A 90 -3.03 -4.28 2.81
N LEU A 91 -3.44 -3.82 3.98
CA LEU A 91 -4.72 -4.17 4.60
C LEU A 91 -5.40 -2.93 5.17
N ILE A 92 -6.69 -2.79 4.91
CA ILE A 92 -7.60 -1.87 5.58
C ILE A 92 -8.65 -2.68 6.30
N GLU A 93 -8.93 -2.33 7.55
CA GLU A 93 -9.91 -3.00 8.40
C GLU A 93 -10.78 -1.96 9.11
N ILE A 94 -12.06 -2.27 9.28
CA ILE A 94 -12.97 -1.57 10.19
C ILE A 94 -13.51 -2.56 11.22
N ASP A 95 -13.42 -2.21 12.51
CA ASP A 95 -13.92 -3.02 13.63
C ASP A 95 -15.38 -2.70 13.98
N GLU A 96 -15.94 -3.41 14.97
CA GLU A 96 -17.33 -3.25 15.43
C GLU A 96 -17.59 -1.86 16.03
N GLU A 97 -16.56 -1.22 16.61
CA GLU A 97 -16.59 0.16 17.10
C GLU A 97 -16.43 1.21 15.99
N GLY A 98 -16.24 0.75 14.75
CA GLY A 98 -16.06 1.57 13.57
C GLY A 98 -14.68 2.19 13.45
N GLN A 99 -13.66 1.77 14.22
CA GLN A 99 -12.28 2.23 14.02
C GLN A 99 -11.73 1.67 12.72
N VAL A 100 -11.14 2.55 11.91
CA VAL A 100 -10.53 2.16 10.64
C VAL A 100 -9.02 2.16 10.78
N ASP A 101 -8.41 1.01 10.51
CA ASP A 101 -6.97 0.80 10.53
C ASP A 101 -6.40 0.50 9.16
N TYR A 102 -5.13 0.83 8.99
CA TYR A 102 -4.35 0.53 7.81
C TYR A 102 -3.03 -0.10 8.23
N GLU A 103 -2.74 -1.28 7.67
CA GLU A 103 -1.52 -2.02 7.91
C GLU A 103 -0.73 -2.20 6.62
N VAL A 104 0.59 -1.99 6.73
CA VAL A 104 1.57 -2.43 5.74
C VAL A 104 2.52 -3.40 6.43
N ALA A 105 2.53 -4.64 5.97
CA ALA A 105 3.40 -5.69 6.48
C ALA A 105 4.25 -6.23 5.33
N ALA A 106 5.53 -6.51 5.57
CA ALA A 106 6.37 -7.16 4.58
C ALA A 106 7.17 -8.29 5.19
N PHE A 107 7.24 -9.39 4.45
CA PHE A 107 8.00 -10.58 4.77
C PHE A 107 9.18 -10.67 3.82
N PHE A 108 10.38 -10.36 4.32
CA PHE A 108 11.62 -10.46 3.55
C PHE A 108 12.42 -11.68 4.01
N ARG A 109 12.90 -12.51 3.07
CA ARG A 109 13.85 -13.60 3.35
C ARG A 109 15.21 -13.31 2.72
N PRO A 110 16.19 -12.78 3.47
CA PRO A 110 17.52 -12.48 2.93
C PRO A 110 18.31 -13.78 2.74
N ASN A 111 18.41 -14.25 1.50
CA ASN A 111 19.07 -15.51 1.16
C ASN A 111 20.56 -15.37 0.82
N THR A 112 21.10 -14.14 0.81
CA THR A 112 22.51 -13.87 0.48
C THR A 112 23.21 -13.05 1.57
N LEU A 113 24.55 -13.16 1.68
CA LEU A 113 25.33 -12.36 2.62
C LEU A 113 25.22 -10.85 2.33
N ALA A 114 25.16 -10.48 1.05
CA ALA A 114 24.93 -9.10 0.62
C ALA A 114 23.57 -8.57 1.10
N ALA A 115 22.49 -9.36 0.96
CA ALA A 115 21.17 -9.02 1.47
C ALA A 115 21.16 -8.82 2.99
N LYS A 116 21.87 -9.69 3.74
CA LYS A 116 22.00 -9.55 5.20
C LYS A 116 22.71 -8.25 5.61
N ILE A 117 23.70 -7.80 4.84
CA ILE A 117 24.39 -6.51 5.08
C ILE A 117 23.48 -5.33 4.71
N ALA A 118 22.72 -5.46 3.63
CA ALA A 118 21.75 -4.43 3.20
C ALA A 118 20.54 -4.32 4.14
N TRP A 119 20.27 -5.37 4.93
CA TRP A 119 19.07 -5.51 5.76
C TRP A 119 18.73 -4.29 6.64
N PRO A 120 19.66 -3.68 7.41
CA PRO A 120 19.32 -2.52 8.23
C PRO A 120 18.85 -1.31 7.41
N VAL A 121 19.41 -1.14 6.21
CA VAL A 121 19.05 -0.05 5.30
C VAL A 121 17.67 -0.30 4.69
N LEU A 122 17.40 -1.54 4.28
CA LEU A 122 16.11 -1.97 3.74
C LEU A 122 15.00 -1.84 4.79
N HIS A 123 15.27 -2.32 6.01
CA HIS A 123 14.33 -2.22 7.12
C HIS A 123 14.01 -0.75 7.46
N ARG A 124 15.02 0.12 7.49
CA ARG A 124 14.81 1.57 7.70
C ARG A 124 13.99 2.19 6.57
N ARG A 125 14.24 1.80 5.31
CA ARG A 125 13.46 2.26 4.15
C ARG A 125 12.03 1.78 4.21
N PHE A 126 11.80 0.51 4.53
CA PHE A 126 10.47 -0.07 4.68
C PHE A 126 9.69 0.62 5.81
N ASN A 127 10.30 0.86 6.97
CA ASN A 127 9.66 1.60 8.05
C ASN A 127 9.30 3.04 7.64
N ARG A 128 10.15 3.70 6.86
CA ARG A 128 9.84 5.00 6.28
C ARG A 128 8.65 4.90 5.31
N PHE A 129 8.66 3.91 4.43
CA PHE A 129 7.57 3.68 3.48
C PHE A 129 6.24 3.45 4.21
N ARG A 130 6.21 2.56 5.20
CA ARG A 130 5.02 2.27 6.02
C ARG A 130 4.39 3.54 6.61
N ASN A 131 5.20 4.42 7.18
CA ASN A 131 4.71 5.68 7.74
C ASN A 131 4.16 6.62 6.67
N GLN A 132 4.92 6.82 5.58
CA GLN A 132 4.52 7.75 4.51
C GLN A 132 3.32 7.24 3.69
N SER A 133 3.22 5.93 3.52
CA SER A 133 2.10 5.25 2.89
C SER A 133 0.81 5.46 3.71
N ALA A 134 0.89 5.30 5.03
CA ALA A 134 -0.23 5.59 5.92
C ALA A 134 -0.63 7.07 5.87
N GLU A 135 0.33 8.01 5.83
CA GLU A 135 0.06 9.44 5.64
C GLU A 135 -0.63 9.71 4.30
N ALA A 136 -0.19 9.08 3.21
CA ALA A 136 -0.76 9.24 1.88
C ALA A 136 -2.22 8.77 1.83
N LEU A 137 -2.53 7.60 2.39
CA LEU A 137 -3.91 7.13 2.50
C LEU A 137 -4.75 8.03 3.41
N GLN A 138 -4.22 8.47 4.56
CA GLN A 138 -4.95 9.40 5.43
C GLN A 138 -5.31 10.69 4.70
N LEU A 139 -4.39 11.24 3.90
CA LEU A 139 -4.64 12.43 3.08
C LEU A 139 -5.71 12.15 2.02
N ALA A 140 -5.71 10.98 1.39
CA ALA A 140 -6.73 10.59 0.42
C ALA A 140 -8.14 10.43 1.04
N CYS A 141 -8.22 10.07 2.32
CA CYS A 141 -9.50 9.93 3.03
C CYS A 141 -10.06 11.25 3.59
N LYS A 142 -9.25 12.31 3.67
CA LYS A 142 -9.74 13.60 4.17
C LYS A 142 -10.81 14.14 3.21
N PRO A 143 -11.90 14.73 3.74
CA PRO A 143 -12.85 15.42 2.88
C PRO A 143 -12.12 16.50 2.07
N GLY A 144 -12.39 16.55 0.76
CA GLY A 144 -11.91 17.65 -0.08
C GLY A 144 -12.38 19.00 0.48
N PRO A 145 -11.71 20.11 0.13
CA PRO A 145 -12.21 21.42 0.50
C PRO A 145 -13.66 21.52 0.03
N ALA A 146 -14.57 21.86 0.94
CA ALA A 146 -15.98 22.05 0.61
C ALA A 146 -16.07 23.02 -0.57
N GLU A 147 -16.57 22.56 -1.72
CA GLU A 147 -16.97 23.46 -2.79
C GLU A 147 -18.04 24.37 -2.19
N HIS A 148 -17.67 25.64 -1.98
CA HIS A 148 -18.65 26.67 -1.67
C HIS A 148 -19.64 26.69 -2.83
N PRO A 149 -20.96 26.51 -2.58
CA PRO A 149 -21.94 26.70 -3.64
C PRO A 149 -21.80 28.12 -4.15
N SER A 150 -21.46 28.24 -5.43
CA SER A 150 -21.52 29.50 -6.17
C SER A 150 -22.99 29.89 -6.24
N ASP A 151 -23.42 30.82 -5.37
CA ASP A 151 -24.68 31.52 -5.53
C ASP A 151 -24.67 32.23 -6.89
N SER A 152 -25.59 31.86 -7.78
CA SER A 152 -25.99 32.60 -8.97
C SER A 152 -27.42 32.24 -9.34
#